data_AF-A0A838PZ37-F1
#
_entry.id   AF-A0A838PZ37-F1
#
_cell.length_a   1.000
_cell.length_b   1.000
_cell.length_c   1.000
_cell.angle_alpha   90.00
_cell.angle_beta   90.00
_cell.angle_gamma   90.00
#
_symmetry.space_group_name_H-M   'P 1'
#
loop_
_entity.id
_entity.type
_entity.pdbx_description
1 polymer ?
#
loop_
_entity_poly.entity_id
_entity_poly.type
_entity_poly.pdbx_seq_one_letter_code
_entity_poly.pdbx_strand_id
1 'polypeptide(L)'
;MKSLRLDPELEGRLQRAAAIRGESLSEFIRRAAAERADATLVVGHVADFDDVLGVIHGGGGRARRTAAAFTDIVAERAAKA
;
A
#
# COMPACT_ATOMS: atom_id res chain seq x y z
N MET A 1 0.38 0.91 28.23
CA MET A 1 -0.07 1.77 27.10
C MET A 1 -0.10 3.20 27.58
N LYS A 2 0.52 4.14 26.84
CA LYS A 2 0.26 5.57 27.06
C LYS A 2 -1.20 5.85 26.67
N SER A 3 -1.93 6.59 27.50
CA SER A 3 -3.29 7.03 27.19
C SER A 3 -3.20 8.28 26.34
N LEU A 4 -3.86 8.28 25.18
CA LEU A 4 -3.97 9.42 24.27
C LEU A 4 -5.45 9.80 24.21
N ARG A 5 -5.74 11.07 24.47
CA ARG A 5 -7.08 11.63 24.29
C ARG A 5 -7.27 11.86 22.80
N LEU A 6 -8.24 11.16 22.21
CA LEU A 6 -8.65 11.37 20.84
C LEU A 6 -9.79 12.38 20.81
N ASP A 7 -9.86 13.13 19.72
CA ASP A 7 -11.07 13.88 19.41
C ASP A 7 -12.25 12.90 19.28
N PRO A 8 -13.45 13.22 19.83
CA PRO A 8 -14.60 12.30 19.82
C PRO A 8 -15.03 11.85 18.42
N GLU A 9 -14.90 12.71 17.41
CA GLU A 9 -15.23 12.37 16.03
C GLU A 9 -14.24 11.35 15.45
N LEU A 10 -12.96 11.52 15.77
CA LEU A 10 -11.91 10.57 15.41
C LEU A 10 -12.12 9.23 16.11
N GLU A 11 -12.42 9.25 17.41
CA GLU A 11 -12.69 8.03 18.18
C GLU A 11 -13.87 7.25 17.58
N GLY A 12 -14.98 7.92 17.26
CA GLY A 12 -16.13 7.28 16.64
C GLY A 12 -15.82 6.66 15.26
N ARG A 13 -14.98 7.32 14.45
CA ARG A 13 -14.52 6.76 13.16
C ARG A 13 -13.64 5.51 13.36
N LEU A 14 -12.71 5.55 14.31
CA LEU A 14 -11.82 4.43 14.60
C LEU A 14 -12.57 3.23 15.17
N GLN A 15 -13.56 3.45 16.04
CA GLN A 15 -14.42 2.37 16.56
C GLN A 15 -15.18 1.67 15.43
N ARG A 16 -15.77 2.43 14.48
CA ARG A 16 -16.44 1.84 13.31
C ARG A 16 -15.46 1.05 12.43
N ALA A 17 -14.28 1.60 12.19
CA ALA A 17 -13.27 0.92 11.37
C ALA A 17 -12.77 -0.39 12.01
N ALA A 18 -12.55 -0.39 13.34
CA ALA A 18 -12.19 -1.58 14.09
C ALA A 18 -13.30 -2.64 14.06
N ALA A 19 -14.57 -2.22 14.22
CA ALA A 19 -15.72 -3.11 14.13
C ALA A 19 -15.84 -3.76 12.74
N ILE A 20 -15.63 -3.01 11.65
CA ILE A 20 -15.64 -3.54 10.27
C ILE A 20 -14.53 -4.58 10.08
N ARG A 21 -13.37 -4.41 10.71
CA ARG A 21 -12.26 -5.37 10.64
C ARG A 21 -12.36 -6.53 11.63
N GLY A 22 -13.33 -6.51 12.55
CA GLY A 22 -13.51 -7.56 13.56
C GLY A 22 -12.39 -7.59 14.61
N GLU A 23 -11.69 -6.48 14.82
CA GLU A 23 -10.56 -6.37 15.75
C GLU A 23 -10.86 -5.34 16.86
N SER A 24 -10.12 -5.39 17.96
CA SER A 24 -10.29 -4.41 19.06
C SER A 24 -9.79 -3.02 18.63
N LEU A 25 -10.38 -1.95 19.19
CA LEU A 25 -9.94 -0.58 18.91
C LEU A 25 -8.44 -0.37 19.15
N SER A 26 -7.91 -0.92 20.26
CA SER A 26 -6.49 -0.80 20.58
C SER A 26 -5.60 -1.54 19.59
N GLU A 27 -6.05 -2.69 19.07
CA GLU A 27 -5.33 -3.45 18.05
C GLU A 27 -5.36 -2.73 16.70
N PHE A 28 -6.52 -2.23 16.30
CA PHE A 28 -6.69 -1.40 15.11
C PHE A 28 -5.74 -0.21 15.12
N ILE A 29 -5.71 0.55 16.23
CA ILE A 29 -4.84 1.71 16.38
C ILE A 29 -3.37 1.30 16.37
N ARG A 30 -3.01 0.20 17.05
CA ARG A 30 -1.62 -0.28 17.08
C ARG A 30 -1.13 -0.64 15.68
N ARG A 31 -1.93 -1.36 14.90
CA ARG A 31 -1.56 -1.74 13.54
C ARG A 31 -1.45 -0.51 12.64
N ALA A 32 -2.44 0.39 12.68
CA ALA A 32 -2.41 1.61 11.89
C ALA A 32 -1.20 2.52 12.23
N ALA A 33 -0.84 2.60 13.51
CA ALA A 33 0.33 3.35 13.96
C ALA A 33 1.65 2.71 13.46
N ALA A 34 1.77 1.39 13.52
CA ALA A 34 2.93 0.67 13.00
C ALA A 34 3.06 0.87 11.48
N GLU A 35 1.99 0.62 10.72
CA GLU A 35 1.97 0.81 9.26
C GLU A 35 2.34 2.25 8.86
N ARG A 36 1.81 3.25 9.57
CA ARG A 36 2.15 4.66 9.31
C ARG A 36 3.59 4.99 9.68
N ALA A 37 4.10 4.46 10.80
CA ALA A 37 5.48 4.68 11.22
C ALA A 37 6.45 4.06 10.21
N ASP A 38 6.23 2.81 9.82
CA ASP A 38 7.03 2.11 8.82
C ASP A 38 7.04 2.87 7.50
N ALA A 39 5.87 3.28 6.99
CA ALA A 39 5.80 4.06 5.76
C ALA A 39 6.55 5.40 5.87
N THR A 40 6.50 6.06 7.02
CA THR A 40 7.19 7.34 7.23
C THR A 40 8.71 7.17 7.32
N LEU A 41 9.16 6.12 8.02
CA LEU A 41 10.58 5.83 8.21
C LEU A 41 11.22 5.28 6.91
N VAL A 42 10.49 4.48 6.14
CA VAL A 42 10.94 3.99 4.82
C VAL A 42 11.11 5.14 3.82
N VAL A 43 10.21 6.12 3.78
CA VAL A 43 10.37 7.30 2.90
C VAL A 43 11.62 8.10 3.25
N GLY A 44 11.99 8.17 4.53
CA GLY A 44 13.26 8.79 4.94
C GLY A 44 14.50 8.06 4.39
N HIS A 45 14.43 6.74 4.23
CA HIS A 45 15.51 5.93 3.67
C HIS A 45 15.54 5.88 2.14
N VAL A 46 14.39 6.06 1.47
CA VAL A 46 14.34 6.08 0.00
C VAL A 46 14.99 7.36 -0.55
N ALA A 47 14.91 8.48 0.17
CA ALA A 47 15.61 9.72 -0.20
C ALA A 47 17.14 9.55 -0.26
N ASP A 48 17.71 8.66 0.58
CA ASP A 48 19.15 8.33 0.55
C ASP A 48 19.55 7.48 -0.67
N PHE A 49 18.57 6.97 -1.42
CA PHE A 49 18.77 6.22 -2.65
C PHE A 49 18.18 6.91 -3.87
N ASP A 50 17.77 8.18 -3.80
CA ASP A 50 17.22 8.91 -4.96
C ASP A 50 18.26 9.04 -6.11
N ASP A 51 19.54 8.98 -5.79
CA ASP A 51 20.67 8.93 -6.72
C ASP A 51 20.90 7.53 -7.34
N VAL A 52 20.56 6.45 -6.62
CA VAL A 52 20.65 5.05 -7.08
C VAL A 52 19.38 4.60 -7.81
N LEU A 53 18.21 5.01 -7.31
CA LEU A 53 16.88 4.77 -7.88
C LEU A 53 16.55 5.79 -8.96
N GLY A 54 17.56 6.16 -9.76
CA GLY A 54 17.47 7.10 -10.87
C GLY A 54 16.13 6.99 -11.55
N VAL A 55 15.28 7.95 -11.21
CA VAL A 55 14.04 8.35 -11.85
C VAL A 55 13.72 7.50 -13.09
N ILE A 56 13.08 6.34 -12.89
CA ILE A 56 12.36 5.70 -13.99
C ILE A 56 11.02 6.43 -14.07
N HIS A 57 11.00 7.54 -14.83
CA HIS A 57 9.77 8.03 -15.47
C HIS A 57 9.34 7.02 -16.54
N GLY A 58 8.97 5.82 -16.09
CA GLY A 58 8.35 4.80 -16.91
C GLY A 58 6.90 5.17 -17.08
N GLY A 59 6.61 6.11 -17.98
CA GLY A 59 5.25 6.33 -18.46
C GLY A 59 4.64 4.97 -18.79
N GLY A 60 3.57 4.60 -18.08
CA GLY A 60 3.01 3.24 -18.01
C GLY A 60 2.57 2.60 -19.35
N GLY A 61 2.83 3.25 -20.47
CA GLY A 61 2.55 2.74 -21.81
C GLY A 61 3.49 1.64 -22.31
N ARG A 62 4.74 1.50 -21.80
CA ARG A 62 5.58 0.33 -22.18
C ARG A 62 5.21 -0.92 -21.38
N ALA A 63 5.05 -0.81 -20.06
CA ALA A 63 4.64 -1.94 -19.22
C ALA A 63 3.27 -2.51 -19.64
N ARG A 64 2.30 -1.65 -19.98
CA ARG A 64 0.98 -2.08 -20.49
C ARG A 64 1.06 -2.80 -21.84
N ARG A 65 1.93 -2.36 -22.76
CA ARG A 65 2.12 -2.99 -24.07
C ARG A 65 2.78 -4.37 -23.94
N THR A 66 3.76 -4.52 -23.05
CA THR A 66 4.40 -5.83 -22.81
C THR A 66 3.42 -6.83 -22.21
N ALA A 67 2.58 -6.40 -21.26
CA ALA A 67 1.56 -7.27 -20.66
C ALA A 67 0.48 -7.70 -21.67
N ALA A 68 0.05 -6.79 -22.55
CA ALA A 68 -0.89 -7.11 -23.63
C ALA A 68 -0.29 -8.13 -24.61
N ALA A 69 0.93 -7.88 -25.11
CA ALA A 69 1.61 -8.79 -26.03
C ALA A 69 1.86 -10.18 -25.41
N PHE A 70 2.19 -10.23 -24.12
CA PHE A 70 2.30 -11.50 -23.40
C PHE A 70 0.97 -12.25 -23.34
N THR A 71 -0.12 -11.54 -23.07
CA THR A 71 -1.46 -12.13 -23.00
C THR A 71 -1.89 -12.69 -24.36
N ASP A 72 -1.63 -11.96 -25.44
CA ASP A 72 -1.95 -12.39 -26.81
C ASP A 72 -1.19 -13.67 -27.18
N ILE A 73 0.11 -13.74 -26.88
CA ILE A 73 0.94 -14.95 -27.14
C ILE A 73 0.41 -16.16 -26.36
N VAL A 74 0.00 -15.97 -25.10
CA VAL A 74 -0.56 -17.06 -24.27
C VAL A 74 -1.90 -17.53 -24.85
N ALA A 75 -2.77 -16.61 -25.27
CA ALA A 75 -4.05 -16.94 -25.88
C ALA A 75 -3.90 -17.67 -27.22
N GLU A 76 -2.98 -17.23 -28.08
CA GLU A 76 -2.67 -17.91 -29.35
C GLU A 76 -2.15 -19.34 -29.15
N ARG A 77 -1.36 -19.58 -28.10
CA ARG A 77 -0.88 -20.93 -27.76
C ARG A 77 -1.98 -21.81 -27.21
N ALA A 78 -2.89 -21.26 -26.40
CA ALA A 78 -4.02 -22.01 -25.86
C ALA A 78 -5.04 -22.40 -26.94
N ALA A 79 -5.18 -21.61 -28.01
CA ALA A 79 -6.09 -21.89 -29.13
C ALA A 79 -5.53 -22.89 -30.17
N LYS A 80 -4.22 -23.18 -30.13
CA LYS A 80 -3.54 -24.15 -31.02
C LYS A 80 -3.31 -25.52 -30.37
N ALA A 81 -3.70 -25.68 -29.11
CA ALA A 81 -3.70 -26.94 -28.37
C ALA A 81 -5.09 -27.58 -28.43
#